data_AF-A0A516H862-F1
#
_entry.id   AF-A0A516H862-F1
#
_cell.length_a   1.000
_cell.length_b   1.000
_cell.length_c   1.000
_cell.angle_alpha   90.00
_cell.angle_beta   90.00
_cell.angle_gamma   90.00
#
_symmetry.space_group_name_H-M   'P 1'
#
loop_
_entity.id
_entity.type
_entity.pdbx_description
1 polymer ?
#
loop_
_entity_poly.entity_id
_entity_poly.type
_entity_poly.pdbx_seq_one_letter_code
_entity_poly.pdbx_strand_id
1 'polypeptide(L)'
;MRKRFLSVTNLKAWWSSHRLTLNLILFFLLLGVVISAGIHFSGLSQYFNLQTLDNFATQFQQNLTLNFLILMSLGTAIGLPRQICAFSAGYLFGSALGILLATTAAIIGCILTVMIARYGLRQILLPKFQRQVDKIHQLLQYRTFRKTLMVRFIPAGNNFVFNLCVGAARVPLKPYFLGSYLGFIPQMSIFALIGSGIKVQSNLQITVSVILALIAALIAWSLKSRS
;
A
#
# COMPACT_ATOMS: atom_id res chain seq x y z
N MET A 1 -36.56 28.32 -21.13
CA MET A 1 -35.22 28.20 -20.48
C MET A 1 -35.40 27.99 -18.98
N ARG A 2 -35.22 26.75 -18.49
CA ARG A 2 -35.66 26.31 -17.15
C ARG A 2 -34.46 26.26 -16.18
N LYS A 3 -34.38 27.23 -15.26
CA LYS A 3 -33.46 27.20 -14.11
C LYS A 3 -33.92 26.11 -13.14
N ARG A 4 -33.10 25.07 -12.96
CA ARG A 4 -33.39 23.93 -12.07
C ARG A 4 -32.95 24.29 -10.65
N PHE A 5 -33.91 24.73 -9.84
CA PHE A 5 -33.77 24.93 -8.40
C PHE A 5 -33.28 23.63 -7.73
N LEU A 6 -32.18 23.70 -6.98
CA LEU A 6 -31.69 22.62 -6.13
C LEU A 6 -32.48 22.65 -4.82
N SER A 7 -33.40 21.69 -4.62
CA SER A 7 -34.14 21.54 -3.37
C SER A 7 -33.27 20.97 -2.25
N VAL A 8 -33.55 21.37 -1.01
CA VAL A 8 -32.93 20.90 0.25
C VAL A 8 -32.94 19.36 0.39
N THR A 9 -33.83 18.67 -0.33
CA THR A 9 -33.91 17.21 -0.40
C THR A 9 -32.70 16.55 -1.07
N ASN A 10 -32.02 17.21 -2.03
CA ASN A 10 -30.80 16.68 -2.65
C ASN A 10 -29.60 16.70 -1.70
N LEU A 11 -29.55 17.66 -0.76
CA LEU A 11 -28.44 17.79 0.18
C LEU A 11 -28.47 16.68 1.25
N LYS A 12 -29.66 16.33 1.76
CA LYS A 12 -29.84 15.23 2.72
C LYS A 12 -29.57 13.85 2.09
N ALA A 13 -29.98 13.63 0.85
CA ALA A 13 -29.71 12.40 0.12
C ALA A 13 -28.22 12.25 -0.25
N TRP A 14 -27.56 13.35 -0.60
CA TRP A 14 -26.11 13.38 -0.80
C TRP A 14 -25.35 13.11 0.51
N TRP A 15 -25.76 13.73 1.62
CA TRP A 15 -25.12 13.55 2.92
C TRP A 15 -25.26 12.11 3.44
N SER A 16 -26.41 11.45 3.30
CA SER A 16 -26.58 10.06 3.76
C SER A 16 -25.73 9.05 2.95
N SER A 17 -25.58 9.27 1.65
CA SER A 17 -24.75 8.43 0.75
C SER A 17 -23.25 8.61 1.01
N HIS A 18 -22.82 9.82 1.35
CA HIS A 18 -21.40 10.16 1.57
C HIS A 18 -20.96 10.14 3.04
N ARG A 19 -21.90 10.00 3.98
CA ARG A 19 -21.63 9.89 5.43
C ARG A 19 -20.71 8.72 5.74
N LEU A 20 -20.87 7.60 5.03
CA LEU A 20 -20.00 6.43 5.22
C LEU A 20 -18.59 6.67 4.69
N THR A 21 -18.42 7.34 3.54
CA THR A 21 -17.09 7.69 3.01
C THR A 21 -16.40 8.76 3.86
N LEU A 22 -17.14 9.75 4.36
CA LEU A 22 -16.63 10.77 5.27
C LEU A 22 -16.23 10.17 6.61
N ASN A 23 -17.06 9.31 7.21
CA ASN A 23 -16.72 8.61 8.44
C ASN A 23 -15.54 7.67 8.28
N LEU A 24 -15.36 7.04 7.11
CA LEU A 24 -14.18 6.23 6.81
C LEU A 24 -12.92 7.10 6.68
N ILE A 25 -12.99 8.24 5.99
CA ILE A 25 -11.87 9.19 5.88
C ILE A 25 -11.50 9.73 7.26
N LEU A 26 -12.48 10.14 8.07
CA LEU A 26 -12.30 10.58 9.46
C LEU A 26 -11.74 9.46 10.34
N PHE A 27 -12.21 8.22 10.16
CA PHE A 27 -11.69 7.06 10.87
C PHE A 27 -10.23 6.79 10.50
N PHE A 28 -9.85 6.85 9.22
CA PHE A 28 -8.45 6.68 8.80
C PHE A 28 -7.55 7.84 9.26
N LEU A 29 -8.07 9.07 9.31
CA LEU A 29 -7.37 10.22 9.88
C LEU A 29 -7.16 10.05 11.39
N LEU A 30 -8.21 9.70 12.14
CA LEU A 30 -8.13 9.43 13.58
C LEU A 30 -7.24 8.22 13.88
N LEU A 31 -7.34 7.16 13.09
CA LEU A 31 -6.46 6.00 13.19
C LEU A 31 -5.00 6.41 12.93
N GLY A 32 -4.76 7.28 11.95
CA GLY A 32 -3.43 7.86 11.69
C GLY A 32 -2.91 8.66 12.88
N VAL A 33 -3.75 9.46 13.53
CA VAL A 33 -3.43 10.22 14.73
C VAL A 33 -3.17 9.31 15.93
N VAL A 34 -3.98 8.27 16.13
CA VAL A 34 -3.84 7.29 17.23
C VAL A 34 -2.60 6.42 17.03
N ILE A 35 -2.31 6.00 15.80
CA ILE A 35 -1.08 5.27 15.46
C ILE A 35 0.13 6.19 15.67
N SER A 36 0.05 7.45 15.23
CA SER A 36 1.12 8.46 15.45
C SER A 36 1.38 8.68 16.94
N ALA A 37 0.32 8.84 17.75
CA ALA A 37 0.42 8.97 19.20
C ALA A 37 0.97 7.69 19.85
N GLY A 38 0.49 6.51 19.43
CA GLY A 38 0.96 5.22 19.95
C GLY A 38 2.43 4.94 19.63
N ILE A 39 2.92 5.35 18.46
CA ILE A 39 4.35 5.28 18.09
C ILE A 39 5.18 6.24 18.97
N HIS A 40 4.63 7.40 19.30
CA HIS A 40 5.30 8.38 20.16
C HIS A 40 5.46 7.90 21.61
N PHE A 41 4.45 7.19 22.14
CA PHE A 41 4.44 6.70 23.52
C PHE A 41 5.14 5.34 23.73
N SER A 42 5.29 4.51 22.68
CA SER A 42 5.85 3.15 22.78
C SER A 42 7.37 3.06 22.62
N GLY A 43 8.07 4.17 22.36
CA GLY A 43 9.51 4.17 22.06
C GLY A 43 9.86 3.64 20.65
N LEU A 44 8.88 3.18 19.87
CA LEU A 44 9.04 2.86 18.44
C LEU A 44 9.46 4.07 17.60
N SER A 45 9.26 5.29 18.12
CA SER A 45 9.79 6.52 17.53
C SER A 45 11.30 6.47 17.26
N GLN A 46 12.08 5.73 18.07
CA GLN A 46 13.52 5.55 17.84
C GLN A 46 13.85 4.65 16.63
N TYR A 47 12.98 3.71 16.25
CA TYR A 47 13.15 2.85 15.07
C TYR A 47 12.60 3.50 13.79
N PHE A 48 11.66 4.43 13.92
CA PHE A 48 11.17 5.30 12.85
C PHE A 48 11.90 6.65 12.82
N ASN A 49 13.06 6.74 13.48
CA ASN A 49 13.87 7.94 13.46
C ASN A 49 14.70 8.00 12.18
N LEU A 50 14.83 9.18 11.58
CA LEU A 50 15.65 9.38 10.37
C LEU A 50 17.09 8.94 10.62
N GLN A 51 17.57 9.08 11.87
CA GLN A 51 18.87 8.60 12.32
C GLN A 51 19.09 7.10 12.09
N THR A 52 18.05 6.26 12.19
CA THR A 52 18.18 4.81 11.92
C THR A 52 18.45 4.56 10.44
N LEU A 53 17.82 5.33 9.56
CA LEU A 53 18.07 5.25 8.12
C LEU A 53 19.45 5.79 7.77
N ASP A 54 19.90 6.87 8.43
CA ASP A 54 21.25 7.40 8.26
C ASP A 54 22.31 6.40 8.74
N ASN A 55 22.11 5.77 9.90
CA ASN A 55 22.99 4.72 10.42
C ASN A 55 23.02 3.49 9.51
N PHE A 56 21.88 3.12 8.94
CA PHE A 56 21.80 2.04 7.95
C PHE A 56 22.59 2.41 6.68
N ALA A 57 22.49 3.65 6.21
CA ALA A 57 23.23 4.15 5.07
C ALA A 57 24.74 4.12 5.29
N THR A 58 25.20 4.53 6.48
CA THR A 58 26.63 4.53 6.84
C THR A 58 27.16 3.12 7.05
N GLN A 59 26.43 2.25 7.74
CA GLN A 59 26.83 0.87 7.98
C GLN A 59 26.99 0.06 6.68
N PHE A 60 26.10 0.27 5.71
CA PHE A 60 26.07 -0.50 4.47
C PHE A 60 26.52 0.29 3.24
N GLN A 61 27.33 1.35 3.41
CA GLN A 61 27.67 2.31 2.34
C GLN A 61 28.09 1.66 1.01
N GLN A 62 28.90 0.60 1.05
CA GLN A 62 29.39 -0.08 -0.16
C GLN A 62 28.34 -0.96 -0.86
N ASN A 63 27.33 -1.47 -0.14
CA ASN A 63 26.34 -2.42 -0.64
C ASN A 63 24.90 -2.00 -0.27
N LEU A 64 24.65 -0.71 -0.17
CA LEU A 64 23.44 -0.16 0.43
C LEU A 64 22.18 -0.65 -0.30
N THR A 65 22.21 -0.62 -1.63
CA THR A 65 21.11 -1.05 -2.50
C THR A 65 20.75 -2.52 -2.29
N LEU A 66 21.76 -3.41 -2.27
CA LEU A 66 21.54 -4.84 -2.14
C LEU A 66 21.01 -5.20 -0.74
N ASN A 67 21.63 -4.65 0.31
CA ASN A 67 21.18 -4.88 1.69
C ASN A 67 19.76 -4.35 1.91
N PHE A 68 19.46 -3.17 1.35
CA PHE A 68 18.11 -2.61 1.38
C PHE A 68 17.10 -3.54 0.70
N LEU A 69 17.40 -4.01 -0.51
CA LEU A 69 16.52 -4.94 -1.24
C LEU A 69 16.28 -6.22 -0.45
N ILE A 70 17.32 -6.83 0.12
CA ILE A 70 17.19 -8.06 0.91
C ILE A 70 16.30 -7.82 2.14
N LEU A 71 16.65 -6.83 2.96
CA LEU A 71 15.96 -6.58 4.22
C LEU A 71 14.51 -6.17 3.99
N MET A 72 14.23 -5.28 3.03
CA MET A 72 12.86 -4.84 2.78
C MET A 72 12.03 -5.90 2.06
N SER A 73 12.64 -6.75 1.23
CA SER A 73 11.93 -7.90 0.63
C SER A 73 11.53 -8.90 1.70
N LEU A 74 12.45 -9.27 2.60
CA LEU A 74 12.17 -10.19 3.70
C LEU A 74 11.17 -9.58 4.67
N GLY A 75 11.35 -8.32 5.04
CA GLY A 75 10.43 -7.58 5.89
C GLY A 75 9.01 -7.59 5.31
N THR A 76 8.85 -7.18 4.05
CA THR A 76 7.52 -7.19 3.41
C THR A 76 6.96 -8.59 3.23
N ALA A 77 7.81 -9.62 3.09
CA ALA A 77 7.39 -11.02 3.02
C ALA A 77 6.78 -11.53 4.34
N ILE A 78 7.23 -11.01 5.49
CA ILE A 78 6.73 -11.38 6.83
C ILE A 78 5.66 -10.42 7.39
N GLY A 79 5.23 -9.42 6.59
CA GLY A 79 4.15 -8.52 6.95
C GLY A 79 4.55 -7.09 7.29
N LEU A 80 5.81 -6.70 7.07
CA LEU A 80 6.21 -5.30 7.15
C LEU A 80 5.36 -4.45 6.19
N PRO A 81 4.77 -3.34 6.67
CA PRO A 81 4.04 -2.44 5.80
C PRO A 81 4.94 -1.90 4.67
N ARG A 82 4.53 -2.14 3.43
CA ARG A 82 5.23 -1.65 2.22
C ARG A 82 5.44 -0.13 2.18
N GLN A 83 4.64 0.63 2.92
CA GLN A 83 4.78 2.08 3.02
C GLN A 83 6.08 2.47 3.72
N ILE A 84 6.53 1.68 4.70
CA ILE A 84 7.83 1.84 5.34
C ILE A 84 8.93 1.62 4.31
N CYS A 85 8.80 0.56 3.50
CA CYS A 85 9.72 0.31 2.38
C CYS A 85 9.81 1.47 1.39
N ALA A 86 8.66 1.98 0.92
CA ALA A 86 8.63 3.11 0.01
C ALA A 86 9.24 4.38 0.61
N PHE A 87 8.86 4.72 1.84
CA PHE A 87 9.40 5.89 2.55
C PHE A 87 10.91 5.79 2.74
N SER A 88 11.40 4.67 3.27
CA SER A 88 12.84 4.45 3.50
C SER A 88 13.62 4.44 2.19
N ALA A 89 13.08 3.87 1.12
CA ALA A 89 13.71 3.89 -0.20
C ALA A 89 13.82 5.33 -0.75
N GLY A 90 12.74 6.11 -0.63
CA GLY A 90 12.70 7.51 -1.03
C GLY A 90 13.68 8.37 -0.26
N TYR A 91 13.78 8.16 1.06
CA TYR A 91 14.75 8.84 1.91
C TYR A 91 16.18 8.44 1.53
N LEU A 92 16.49 7.15 1.39
CA LEU A 92 17.87 6.71 1.14
C LEU A 92 18.36 7.04 -0.28
N PHE A 93 17.54 6.75 -1.29
CA PHE A 93 17.94 6.73 -2.70
C PHE A 93 17.31 7.85 -3.54
N GLY A 94 16.48 8.71 -2.95
CA GLY A 94 15.72 9.75 -3.64
C GLY A 94 14.44 9.21 -4.31
N SER A 95 13.70 10.09 -4.98
CA SER A 95 12.36 9.78 -5.50
C SER A 95 12.36 8.67 -6.56
N ALA A 96 13.03 8.86 -7.71
CA ALA A 96 12.94 7.94 -8.84
C ALA A 96 13.51 6.54 -8.52
N LEU A 97 14.74 6.49 -8.00
CA LEU A 97 15.37 5.23 -7.58
C LEU A 97 14.66 4.60 -6.39
N GLY A 98 14.20 5.41 -5.43
CA GLY A 98 13.43 4.92 -4.29
C GLY A 98 12.13 4.23 -4.70
N ILE A 99 11.40 4.76 -5.68
CA ILE A 99 10.19 4.13 -6.24
C ILE A 99 10.53 2.78 -6.85
N LEU A 100 11.57 2.72 -7.68
CA LEU A 100 11.96 1.48 -8.36
C LEU A 100 12.42 0.42 -7.37
N LEU A 101 13.27 0.78 -6.41
CA LEU A 101 13.79 -0.14 -5.39
C LEU A 101 12.70 -0.61 -4.44
N ALA A 102 11.80 0.27 -3.98
CA ALA A 102 10.69 -0.10 -3.12
C ALA A 102 9.70 -1.02 -3.83
N THR A 103 9.38 -0.73 -5.10
CA THR A 103 8.49 -1.58 -5.91
C THR A 103 9.12 -2.96 -6.12
N THR A 104 10.42 -3.00 -6.39
CA THR A 104 11.20 -4.24 -6.56
C THR A 104 11.24 -5.05 -5.27
N ALA A 105 11.56 -4.43 -4.13
CA ALA A 105 11.56 -5.11 -2.84
C ALA A 105 10.16 -5.68 -2.49
N ALA A 106 9.11 -4.89 -2.71
CA ALA A 106 7.75 -5.32 -2.41
C ALA A 106 7.25 -6.43 -3.33
N ILE A 107 7.65 -6.47 -4.61
CA ILE A 107 7.28 -7.58 -5.49
C ILE A 107 8.04 -8.85 -5.12
N ILE A 108 9.32 -8.76 -4.72
CA ILE A 108 10.09 -9.92 -4.23
C ILE A 108 9.43 -10.45 -2.95
N GLY A 109 9.13 -9.59 -1.99
CA GLY A 109 8.42 -9.99 -0.77
C GLY A 109 7.06 -10.62 -1.06
N CYS A 110 6.31 -10.05 -2.02
CA CYS A 110 5.05 -10.63 -2.50
C CYS A 110 5.23 -12.03 -3.10
N ILE A 111 6.26 -12.23 -3.93
CA ILE A 111 6.58 -13.54 -4.51
C ILE A 111 6.88 -14.54 -3.39
N LEU A 112 7.74 -14.17 -2.43
CA LEU A 112 8.09 -15.02 -1.28
C LEU A 112 6.85 -15.42 -0.48
N THR A 113 6.00 -14.47 -0.08
CA THR A 113 4.77 -14.77 0.67
C THR A 113 3.84 -15.70 -0.11
N VAL A 114 3.63 -15.46 -1.40
CA VAL A 114 2.74 -16.29 -2.24
C VAL A 114 3.31 -17.70 -2.41
N MET A 115 4.63 -17.84 -2.61
CA MET A 115 5.28 -19.14 -2.77
C MET A 115 5.20 -19.95 -1.47
N ILE A 116 5.56 -19.36 -0.33
CA ILE A 116 5.48 -20.00 0.98
C ILE A 116 4.04 -20.40 1.29
N ALA A 117 3.06 -19.54 1.01
CA ALA A 117 1.65 -19.87 1.20
C ALA A 117 1.16 -21.00 0.29
N ARG A 118 1.61 -21.02 -0.97
CA ARG A 118 1.19 -22.02 -1.96
C ARG A 118 1.71 -23.42 -1.65
N TYR A 119 2.99 -23.51 -1.26
CA TYR A 119 3.69 -24.79 -1.11
C TYR A 119 3.84 -25.24 0.35
N GLY A 120 3.99 -24.31 1.30
CA GLY A 120 4.27 -24.64 2.71
C GLY A 120 3.09 -24.47 3.65
N LEU A 121 2.31 -23.38 3.52
CA LEU A 121 1.31 -23.02 4.53
C LEU A 121 -0.15 -23.31 4.14
N ARG A 122 -0.40 -23.85 2.95
CA ARG A 122 -1.77 -24.00 2.42
C ARG A 122 -2.68 -24.81 3.35
N GLN A 123 -2.20 -25.93 3.88
CA GLN A 123 -2.98 -26.82 4.76
C GLN A 123 -3.33 -26.13 6.10
N ILE A 124 -2.48 -25.20 6.56
CA ILE A 124 -2.69 -24.42 7.78
C ILE A 124 -3.63 -23.23 7.52
N LEU A 125 -3.54 -22.61 6.34
CA LEU A 125 -4.31 -21.43 5.97
C LEU A 125 -5.75 -21.74 5.58
N LEU A 126 -5.99 -22.86 4.87
CA LEU A 126 -7.33 -23.20 4.38
C LEU A 126 -8.39 -23.28 5.48
N PRO A 127 -8.18 -24.00 6.61
CA PRO A 127 -9.18 -24.07 7.68
C PRO A 127 -9.51 -22.71 8.31
N LYS A 128 -8.52 -21.80 8.36
CA LYS A 128 -8.67 -20.47 9.00
C LYS A 128 -9.23 -19.40 8.06
N PHE A 129 -8.92 -19.50 6.77
CA PHE A 129 -9.20 -18.45 5.78
C PHE A 129 -9.99 -18.95 4.57
N GLN A 130 -10.71 -20.07 4.68
CA GLN A 130 -11.44 -20.69 3.56
C GLN A 130 -12.29 -19.69 2.78
N ARG A 131 -13.13 -18.92 3.48
CA ARG A 131 -14.01 -17.91 2.87
C ARG A 131 -13.23 -16.85 2.10
N GLN A 132 -12.10 -16.39 2.61
CA GLN A 132 -11.26 -15.38 1.97
C GLN A 132 -10.53 -15.97 0.76
N VAL A 133 -10.02 -17.20 0.88
CA VAL A 133 -9.37 -17.94 -0.20
C VAL A 133 -10.34 -18.16 -1.36
N ASP A 134 -11.57 -18.59 -1.09
CA ASP A 134 -12.60 -18.82 -2.12
C ASP A 134 -13.00 -17.51 -2.80
N LYS A 135 -13.18 -16.43 -2.04
CA LYS A 135 -13.45 -15.10 -2.59
C LYS A 135 -12.32 -14.63 -3.50
N ILE A 136 -11.05 -14.78 -3.08
CA ILE A 136 -9.89 -14.41 -3.90
C ILE A 136 -9.80 -15.29 -5.14
N HIS A 137 -10.07 -16.59 -5.01
CA HIS A 137 -10.10 -17.50 -6.14
C HIS A 137 -11.14 -17.06 -7.16
N GLN A 138 -12.39 -16.86 -6.74
CA GLN A 138 -13.48 -16.40 -7.62
C GLN A 138 -13.23 -15.01 -8.22
N LEU A 139 -12.62 -14.11 -7.43
CA LEU A 139 -12.24 -12.79 -7.90
C LEU A 139 -11.17 -12.91 -8.97
N LEU A 140 -10.06 -13.59 -8.70
CA LEU A 140 -8.85 -13.53 -9.53
C LEU A 140 -8.73 -14.64 -10.59
N GLN A 141 -9.61 -15.65 -10.61
CA GLN A 141 -9.55 -16.77 -11.59
C GLN A 141 -9.60 -16.30 -13.06
N TYR A 142 -10.42 -15.30 -13.38
CA TYR A 142 -10.57 -14.76 -14.73
C TYR A 142 -10.01 -13.34 -14.81
N ARG A 143 -9.21 -13.06 -15.86
CA ARG A 143 -8.56 -11.75 -16.09
C ARG A 143 -7.73 -11.29 -14.88
N THR A 144 -6.95 -12.23 -14.31
CA THR A 144 -6.16 -12.04 -13.08
C THR A 144 -5.34 -10.76 -13.07
N PHE A 145 -4.69 -10.42 -14.19
CA PHE A 145 -3.88 -9.20 -14.31
C PHE A 145 -4.70 -7.93 -14.03
N ARG A 146 -5.80 -7.73 -14.78
CA ARG A 146 -6.64 -6.52 -14.65
C ARG A 146 -7.26 -6.43 -13.26
N LYS A 147 -7.77 -7.54 -12.73
CA LYS A 147 -8.39 -7.56 -11.41
C LYS A 147 -7.37 -7.34 -10.29
N THR A 148 -6.17 -7.89 -10.41
CA THR A 148 -5.09 -7.63 -9.45
C THR A 148 -4.74 -6.14 -9.46
N LEU A 149 -4.60 -5.53 -10.63
CA LEU A 149 -4.30 -4.10 -10.77
C LEU A 149 -5.38 -3.23 -10.09
N MET A 150 -6.65 -3.54 -10.35
CA MET A 150 -7.79 -2.86 -9.69
C MET A 150 -7.73 -3.00 -8.17
N VAL A 151 -7.49 -4.21 -7.65
CA VAL A 151 -7.39 -4.44 -6.20
C VAL A 151 -6.20 -3.69 -5.61
N ARG A 152 -5.06 -3.61 -6.31
CA ARG A 152 -3.90 -2.87 -5.80
C ARG A 152 -4.11 -1.37 -5.78
N PHE A 153 -4.89 -0.81 -6.71
CA PHE A 153 -5.23 0.61 -6.70
C PHE A 153 -6.17 0.99 -5.56
N ILE A 154 -7.04 0.08 -5.13
CA ILE A 154 -7.84 0.28 -3.93
C ILE A 154 -6.92 0.02 -2.72
N PRO A 155 -6.64 1.01 -1.86
CA PRO A 155 -5.81 0.82 -0.67
C PRO A 155 -6.61 0.08 0.43
N ALA A 156 -7.11 -1.13 0.13
CA ALA A 156 -7.94 -1.92 1.04
C ALA A 156 -7.18 -3.15 1.53
N GLY A 157 -6.95 -3.20 2.85
CA GLY A 157 -6.51 -4.40 3.57
C GLY A 157 -4.99 -4.58 3.72
N ASN A 158 -4.63 -5.63 4.45
CA ASN A 158 -3.24 -6.01 4.69
C ASN A 158 -2.71 -6.80 3.47
N ASN A 159 -1.69 -6.24 2.80
CA ASN A 159 -1.04 -6.85 1.64
C ASN A 159 -0.53 -8.28 1.93
N PHE A 160 0.02 -8.51 3.13
CA PHE A 160 0.53 -9.81 3.54
C PHE A 160 -0.57 -10.87 3.57
N VAL A 161 -1.68 -10.58 4.24
CA VAL A 161 -2.84 -11.50 4.32
C VAL A 161 -3.41 -11.77 2.93
N PHE A 162 -3.51 -10.74 2.09
CA PHE A 162 -3.96 -10.89 0.70
C PHE A 162 -3.03 -11.83 -0.09
N ASN A 163 -1.71 -11.65 0.00
CA ASN A 163 -0.72 -12.50 -0.66
C ASN A 163 -0.77 -13.96 -0.15
N LEU A 164 -0.96 -14.17 1.15
CA LEU A 164 -1.13 -15.52 1.72
C LEU A 164 -2.37 -16.21 1.13
N CYS A 165 -3.49 -15.52 1.10
CA CYS A 165 -4.74 -16.05 0.56
C CYS A 165 -4.63 -16.32 -0.95
N VAL A 166 -3.95 -15.45 -1.70
CA VAL A 166 -3.61 -15.65 -3.13
C VAL A 166 -2.78 -16.91 -3.35
N GLY A 167 -1.77 -17.15 -2.51
CA GLY A 167 -0.95 -18.37 -2.55
C GLY A 167 -1.78 -19.62 -2.31
N ALA A 168 -2.63 -19.61 -1.28
CA ALA A 168 -3.54 -20.70 -0.94
C ALA A 168 -4.61 -20.96 -2.01
N ALA A 169 -5.10 -19.90 -2.68
CA ALA A 169 -6.12 -19.93 -3.74
C ALA A 169 -5.62 -20.44 -5.10
N ARG A 170 -4.32 -20.69 -5.25
CA ARG A 170 -3.69 -21.21 -6.49
C ARG A 170 -3.96 -20.39 -7.77
N VAL A 171 -4.14 -19.07 -7.66
CA VAL A 171 -4.34 -18.19 -8.84
C VAL A 171 -3.14 -18.21 -9.80
N PRO A 172 -3.29 -17.86 -11.08
CA PRO A 172 -2.15 -17.84 -12.01
C PRO A 172 -1.12 -16.77 -11.60
N LEU A 173 0.12 -17.20 -11.37
CA LEU A 173 1.18 -16.39 -10.74
C LEU A 173 1.70 -15.26 -11.62
N LYS A 174 1.99 -15.56 -12.90
CA LYS A 174 2.51 -14.56 -13.86
C LYS A 174 1.64 -13.30 -13.96
N PRO A 175 0.33 -13.40 -14.28
CA PRO A 175 -0.51 -12.21 -14.38
C PRO A 175 -0.73 -11.52 -13.03
N TYR A 176 -0.69 -12.27 -11.92
CA TYR A 176 -0.77 -11.70 -10.58
C TYR A 176 0.45 -10.85 -10.22
N PHE A 177 1.67 -11.35 -10.49
CA PHE A 177 2.89 -10.61 -10.19
C PHE A 177 3.04 -9.37 -11.07
N LEU A 178 2.77 -9.49 -12.37
CA LEU A 178 2.77 -8.32 -13.27
C LEU A 178 1.75 -7.26 -12.85
N GLY A 179 0.53 -7.70 -12.51
CA GLY A 179 -0.52 -6.79 -12.02
C GLY A 179 -0.15 -6.15 -10.68
N SER A 180 0.51 -6.89 -9.79
CA SER A 180 0.97 -6.36 -8.51
C SER A 180 2.12 -5.38 -8.66
N TYR A 181 3.09 -5.66 -9.52
CA TYR A 181 4.24 -4.77 -9.77
C TYR A 181 3.76 -3.40 -10.26
N LEU A 182 2.93 -3.36 -11.30
CA LEU A 182 2.36 -2.12 -11.81
C LEU A 182 1.40 -1.46 -10.80
N GLY A 183 0.61 -2.27 -10.10
CA GLY A 183 -0.32 -1.79 -9.09
C GLY A 183 0.37 -1.15 -7.87
N PHE A 184 1.60 -1.52 -7.57
CA PHE A 184 2.38 -0.97 -6.47
C PHE A 184 2.94 0.41 -6.79
N ILE A 185 3.30 0.68 -8.04
CA ILE A 185 4.00 1.92 -8.45
C ILE A 185 3.30 3.18 -7.90
N PRO A 186 1.99 3.42 -8.11
CA PRO A 186 1.36 4.66 -7.65
C PRO A 186 1.44 4.83 -6.12
N GLN A 187 1.29 3.74 -5.38
CA GLN A 187 1.37 3.77 -3.92
C GLN A 187 2.81 3.95 -3.43
N MET A 188 3.79 3.30 -4.08
CA MET A 188 5.20 3.51 -3.75
C MET A 188 5.65 4.93 -4.07
N SER A 189 5.16 5.53 -5.16
CA SER A 189 5.45 6.91 -5.54
C SER A 189 5.10 7.91 -4.46
N ILE A 190 3.91 7.80 -3.86
CA ILE A 190 3.47 8.72 -2.81
C ILE A 190 4.45 8.70 -1.63
N PHE A 191 4.75 7.52 -1.08
CA PHE A 191 5.59 7.42 0.11
C PHE A 191 7.08 7.65 -0.17
N ALA A 192 7.58 7.24 -1.33
CA ALA A 192 8.96 7.51 -1.73
C ALA A 192 9.20 9.02 -1.98
N LEU A 193 8.23 9.73 -2.55
CA LEU A 193 8.33 11.18 -2.71
C LEU A 193 8.31 11.89 -1.35
N ILE A 194 7.50 11.43 -0.39
CA ILE A 194 7.53 11.96 0.99
C ILE A 194 8.90 11.75 1.62
N GLY A 195 9.44 10.53 1.57
CA GLY A 195 10.76 10.21 2.15
C GLY A 195 11.90 11.03 1.52
N SER A 196 11.89 11.16 0.19
CA SER A 196 12.84 11.99 -0.55
C SER A 196 12.70 13.47 -0.20
N GLY A 197 11.46 13.97 -0.08
CA GLY A 197 11.17 15.36 0.25
C GLY A 197 11.67 15.75 1.63
N ILE A 198 11.58 14.84 2.61
CA ILE A 198 12.10 15.07 3.96
C ILE A 198 13.63 15.18 3.97
N LYS A 199 14.34 14.29 3.27
CA LYS A 199 15.82 14.33 3.22
C LYS A 199 16.37 15.62 2.63
N VAL A 200 15.70 16.14 1.61
CA VAL A 200 16.14 17.34 0.87
C VAL A 200 15.44 18.62 1.39
N GLN A 201 14.61 18.53 2.43
CA GLN A 201 13.74 19.62 2.92
C GLN A 201 12.93 20.30 1.80
N SER A 202 12.55 19.54 0.78
CA SER A 202 11.95 20.06 -0.45
C SER A 202 10.43 20.15 -0.34
N ASN A 203 9.92 21.37 -0.15
CA ASN A 203 8.48 21.65 -0.10
C ASN A 203 7.73 21.21 -1.37
N LEU A 204 8.40 21.23 -2.53
CA LEU A 204 7.80 20.85 -3.81
C LEU A 204 7.50 19.34 -3.89
N GLN A 205 8.44 18.49 -3.46
CA GLN A 205 8.24 17.03 -3.47
C GLN A 205 7.14 16.61 -2.48
N ILE A 206 7.08 17.26 -1.32
CA ILE A 206 6.02 17.06 -0.33
C ILE A 206 4.67 17.45 -0.93
N THR A 207 4.58 18.62 -1.58
CA THR A 207 3.35 19.11 -2.22
C THR A 207 2.87 18.16 -3.32
N VAL A 208 3.77 17.69 -4.20
CA VAL A 208 3.43 16.72 -5.26
C VAL A 208 2.92 15.40 -4.67
N SER A 209 3.51 14.93 -3.56
CA SER A 209 3.05 13.71 -2.88
C SER A 209 1.62 13.85 -2.35
N VAL A 210 1.31 14.99 -1.76
CA VAL A 210 -0.03 15.31 -1.25
C VAL A 210 -1.04 15.34 -2.41
N ILE A 211 -0.69 16.00 -3.52
CA ILE A 211 -1.55 16.05 -4.72
C ILE A 211 -1.82 14.64 -5.26
N LEU A 212 -0.78 13.81 -5.39
CA LEU A 212 -0.94 12.42 -5.85
C LEU A 212 -1.80 11.58 -4.91
N ALA A 213 -1.64 11.75 -3.59
CA ALA A 213 -2.47 11.07 -2.61
C ALA A 213 -3.95 11.47 -2.73
N LEU A 214 -4.23 12.75 -2.96
CA LEU A 214 -5.58 13.26 -3.19
C LEU A 214 -6.18 12.69 -4.49
N ILE A 215 -5.40 12.64 -5.58
CA ILE A 215 -5.85 12.03 -6.84
C ILE A 215 -6.17 10.55 -6.66
N ALA A 216 -5.30 9.80 -5.98
CA ALA A 216 -5.54 8.39 -5.69
C ALA A 216 -6.80 8.18 -4.85
N ALA A 217 -7.04 9.04 -3.86
CA ALA A 217 -8.25 9.02 -3.05
C ALA A 217 -9.51 9.32 -3.88
N LEU A 218 -9.45 10.29 -4.80
CA LEU A 218 -10.54 10.64 -5.71
C LEU A 218 -10.87 9.50 -6.67
N ILE A 219 -9.86 8.84 -7.24
CA ILE A 219 -10.04 7.67 -8.10
C ILE A 219 -10.72 6.54 -7.31
N ALA A 220 -10.23 6.25 -6.10
CA ALA A 220 -10.82 5.24 -5.23
C ALA A 220 -12.29 5.55 -4.87
N TRP A 221 -12.60 6.81 -4.62
CA TRP A 221 -13.97 7.27 -4.35
C TRP A 221 -14.88 7.13 -5.58
N SER A 222 -14.40 7.52 -6.76
CA SER A 222 -15.18 7.41 -8.01
C SER A 222 -15.54 5.96 -8.36
N LEU A 223 -14.62 5.03 -8.12
CA LEU A 223 -14.81 3.59 -8.35
C LEU A 223 -15.83 3.00 -7.37
N LYS A 224 -15.82 3.45 -6.11
CA LYS A 224 -16.81 3.04 -5.11
C LYS A 224 -18.22 3.55 -5.42
N SER A 225 -18.36 4.72 -6.05
CA SER A 225 -19.68 5.26 -6.41
C SER A 225 -20.34 4.56 -7.63
N ARG A 226 -19.60 3.70 -8.34
CA ARG A 226 -20.07 2.97 -9.53
C ARG A 226 -20.41 1.50 -9.29
N SER A 227 -20.27 0.98 -8.06
CA SER A 227 -20.71 -0.37 -7.66
C SER A 227 -21.86 -0.28 -6.67
#